data_AF-A0A1S6ISP5-F1
#
_entry.id   AF-A0A1S6ISP5-F1
#
_cell.length_a   1.000
_cell.length_b   1.000
_cell.length_c   1.000
_cell.angle_alpha   90.00
_cell.angle_beta   90.00
_cell.angle_gamma   90.00
#
_symmetry.space_group_name_H-M   'P 1'
#
loop_
_entity.id
_entity.type
_entity.pdbx_description
1 polymer ?
#
loop_
_entity_poly.entity_id
_entity_poly.type
_entity_poly.pdbx_seq_one_letter_code
_entity_poly.pdbx_strand_id
1 'polypeptide(L)'
;MKKVISGVITGCLVLGLTTGAWAATNNINFPLDTYKYIVNGQERAMDSAAFIEDGRTYVPFRYLGYSLGAGEEDVYFDQERNVAVIKLNGRTIEATLGSPVLKVDGEDVQMDVAPLLRQGRVYLPARYIAEGAGYDVTFDVVTNSVLLSQEVAQDQAIVYTKEIKQENDTLIVNMKIPVINGLRNTELQETLNQQFLSQALEAQENYQRRAQEDKLTAAAEGYPFRTHSLYKSYEAITTKGVLSLVLLTSDFTGGAHGSNFREIINIDVQNGRLLTLSDLFKDNVDYKQIINPEITKQIISKEENEEQFFFKGEEGFKTIADNQSFYIKGDNLVICFNQYDIAPYVSGMPEFPIPISLLKPYLKEDILSLVQ
;
A
#
# COMPACT_ATOMS: atom_id res chain seq x y z
N MET A 1 -12.73 -42.12 -13.31
CA MET A 1 -14.19 -41.92 -13.17
C MET A 1 -14.43 -40.41 -13.05
N LYS A 2 -14.75 -39.70 -14.15
CA LYS A 2 -16.04 -39.00 -14.43
C LYS A 2 -16.57 -38.26 -13.19
N LYS A 3 -16.80 -36.93 -13.15
CA LYS A 3 -17.42 -35.97 -14.11
C LYS A 3 -16.91 -34.54 -13.78
N VAL A 4 -16.51 -33.70 -14.75
CA VAL A 4 -17.31 -32.70 -15.50
C VAL A 4 -18.32 -31.91 -14.64
N ILE A 5 -18.05 -30.62 -14.43
CA ILE A 5 -19.07 -29.58 -14.27
C ILE A 5 -18.70 -28.43 -15.22
N SER A 6 -19.47 -28.32 -16.30
CA SER A 6 -19.53 -27.19 -17.22
C SER A 6 -20.06 -25.94 -16.52
N GLY A 7 -19.59 -24.79 -16.99
CA GLY A 7 -20.06 -23.48 -16.55
C GLY A 7 -21.47 -23.12 -17.00
N VAL A 8 -21.91 -21.98 -16.46
CA VAL A 8 -22.99 -21.14 -16.96
C VAL A 8 -22.52 -19.70 -16.77
N ILE A 9 -22.03 -19.07 -17.84
CA ILE A 9 -21.90 -17.61 -17.93
C ILE A 9 -23.14 -17.17 -18.69
N THR A 10 -24.14 -16.67 -17.98
CA THR A 10 -25.33 -16.05 -18.58
C THR A 10 -25.08 -14.55 -18.67
N GLY A 11 -25.19 -14.04 -19.90
CA GLY A 11 -24.83 -12.67 -20.26
C GLY A 11 -25.64 -11.60 -19.53
N CYS A 12 -24.96 -10.49 -19.24
CA CYS A 12 -25.59 -9.22 -18.92
C CYS A 12 -25.68 -8.33 -20.15
N LEU A 13 -26.88 -7.81 -20.33
CA LEU A 13 -27.33 -6.85 -21.33
C LEU A 13 -26.46 -5.57 -21.27
N VAL A 14 -25.82 -5.19 -22.37
CA VAL A 14 -25.14 -3.89 -22.49
C VAL A 14 -26.21 -2.83 -22.74
N LEU A 15 -26.64 -2.15 -21.68
CA LEU A 15 -27.29 -0.85 -21.80
C LEU A 15 -26.20 0.21 -21.84
N GLY A 16 -26.04 0.84 -23.00
CA GLY A 16 -25.15 1.97 -23.19
C GLY A 16 -25.58 3.13 -22.31
N LEU A 17 -24.90 3.29 -21.17
CA LEU A 17 -24.84 4.54 -20.44
C LEU A 17 -23.54 5.22 -20.87
N THR A 18 -23.67 6.41 -21.46
CA THR A 18 -22.52 7.29 -21.68
C THR A 18 -21.98 7.68 -20.31
N THR A 19 -20.93 6.99 -19.85
CA THR A 19 -20.21 7.37 -18.64
C THR A 19 -19.38 8.61 -18.96
N GLY A 20 -19.88 9.77 -18.57
CA GLY A 20 -18.98 10.86 -18.21
C GLY A 20 -18.05 10.30 -17.14
N ALA A 21 -16.76 10.23 -17.43
CA ALA A 21 -15.77 9.79 -16.47
C ALA A 21 -15.76 10.80 -15.30
N TRP A 22 -16.35 10.43 -14.17
CA TRP A 22 -16.18 11.19 -12.94
C TRP A 22 -14.74 10.98 -12.48
N ALA A 23 -13.94 12.04 -12.41
CA ALA A 23 -12.63 11.97 -11.79
C ALA A 23 -12.78 11.40 -10.37
N ALA A 24 -11.93 10.46 -9.98
CA ALA A 24 -11.92 9.96 -8.62
C ALA A 24 -11.51 11.12 -7.70
N THR A 25 -12.33 11.45 -6.71
CA THR A 25 -12.05 12.53 -5.77
C THR A 25 -11.64 11.92 -4.44
N ASN A 26 -10.49 12.32 -3.91
CA ASN A 26 -10.16 12.03 -2.53
C ASN A 26 -10.93 13.01 -1.65
N ASN A 27 -11.84 12.50 -0.83
CA ASN A 27 -12.73 13.31 -0.02
C ASN A 27 -12.48 13.09 1.47
N ILE A 28 -12.15 14.18 2.16
CA ILE A 28 -11.95 14.20 3.60
C ILE A 28 -13.00 15.13 4.20
N ASN A 29 -13.62 14.71 5.29
CA ASN A 29 -14.59 15.51 6.03
C ASN A 29 -14.18 15.57 7.50
N PHE A 30 -14.08 16.78 8.04
CA PHE A 30 -13.96 17.04 9.48
C PHE A 30 -15.24 17.73 9.98
N PRO A 31 -16.18 16.98 10.57
CA PRO A 31 -17.33 17.55 11.25
C PRO A 31 -16.90 18.29 12.51
N LEU A 32 -17.39 19.53 12.69
CA LEU A 32 -17.07 20.35 13.85
C LEU A 32 -17.67 19.76 15.13
N ASP A 33 -17.01 20.00 16.26
CA ASP A 33 -17.47 19.61 17.60
C ASP A 33 -17.68 18.09 17.78
N THR A 34 -17.09 17.28 16.90
CA THR A 34 -17.10 15.81 17.00
C THR A 34 -15.70 15.27 17.26
N TYR A 35 -15.63 14.02 17.72
CA TYR A 35 -14.38 13.28 17.93
C TYR A 35 -14.11 12.30 16.79
N LYS A 36 -14.51 12.66 15.56
CA LYS A 36 -14.30 11.85 14.37
C LYS A 36 -14.00 12.68 13.13
N TYR A 37 -13.38 12.04 12.15
CA TYR A 37 -13.21 12.54 10.78
C TYR A 37 -13.48 11.40 9.79
N ILE A 38 -13.73 11.74 8.53
CA ILE A 38 -14.12 10.79 7.50
C ILE A 38 -13.15 10.92 6.34
N VAL A 39 -12.62 9.80 5.85
CA VAL A 39 -11.77 9.76 4.65
C VAL A 39 -12.38 8.76 3.68
N ASN A 40 -12.79 9.22 2.51
CA ASN A 40 -13.44 8.42 1.47
C ASN A 40 -14.59 7.54 2.01
N GLY A 41 -15.45 8.14 2.83
CA GLY A 41 -16.59 7.47 3.46
C GLY A 41 -16.26 6.62 4.70
N GLN A 42 -14.99 6.41 5.04
CA GLN A 42 -14.60 5.68 6.25
C GLN A 42 -14.44 6.61 7.45
N GLU A 43 -15.24 6.39 8.49
CA GLU A 43 -15.12 7.12 9.76
C GLU A 43 -13.86 6.69 10.53
N ARG A 44 -13.20 7.67 11.16
CA ARG A 44 -12.00 7.51 11.99
C ARG A 44 -12.15 8.36 13.24
N ALA A 45 -11.65 7.86 14.36
CA ALA A 45 -11.70 8.58 15.64
C ALA A 45 -10.56 9.62 15.75
N MET A 46 -10.83 10.71 16.47
CA MET A 46 -9.84 11.70 16.89
C MET A 46 -10.03 12.07 18.36
N ASP A 47 -8.94 12.42 19.04
CA ASP A 47 -8.95 12.69 20.49
C ASP A 47 -9.29 14.14 20.85
N SER A 48 -9.57 14.97 19.85
CA SER A 48 -9.97 16.35 20.04
C SER A 48 -10.79 16.86 18.87
N ALA A 49 -11.74 17.76 19.16
CA ALA A 49 -12.70 18.22 18.16
C ALA A 49 -12.14 19.36 17.29
N ALA A 50 -12.50 19.34 16.00
CA ALA A 50 -12.31 20.49 15.12
C ALA A 50 -13.30 21.61 15.50
N PHE A 51 -12.89 22.86 15.36
CA PHE A 51 -13.70 24.03 15.74
C PHE A 51 -13.47 25.21 14.78
N ILE A 52 -14.32 26.22 14.84
CA ILE A 52 -14.12 27.50 14.14
C ILE A 52 -13.67 28.56 15.14
N GLU A 53 -12.64 29.32 14.76
CA GLU A 53 -12.19 30.53 15.43
C GLU A 53 -11.73 31.54 14.37
N ASP A 54 -12.08 32.81 14.55
CA ASP A 54 -11.75 33.90 13.61
C ASP A 54 -12.10 33.59 12.14
N GLY A 55 -13.21 32.88 11.92
CA GLY A 55 -13.67 32.49 10.59
C GLY A 55 -12.79 31.43 9.90
N ARG A 56 -11.95 30.71 10.65
CA ARG A 56 -11.10 29.62 10.16
C ARG A 56 -11.39 28.34 10.93
N THR A 57 -11.42 27.22 10.20
CA THR A 57 -11.57 25.90 10.81
C THR A 57 -10.21 25.39 11.28
N TYR A 58 -10.12 25.14 12.58
CA TYR A 58 -8.96 24.56 13.24
C TYR A 58 -9.16 23.07 13.44
N VAL A 59 -8.21 22.28 12.95
CA VAL A 59 -8.21 20.82 13.04
C VAL A 59 -6.99 20.37 13.84
N PRO A 60 -7.09 19.36 14.73
CA PRO A 60 -5.92 18.89 15.46
C PRO A 60 -4.90 18.32 14.47
N PHE A 61 -3.68 18.85 14.49
CA PHE A 61 -2.76 18.76 13.35
C PHE A 61 -2.41 17.33 12.93
N ARG A 62 -2.35 16.43 13.92
CA ARG A 62 -2.05 15.02 13.71
C ARG A 62 -3.06 14.37 12.76
N TYR A 63 -4.35 14.58 13.03
CA TYR A 63 -5.42 14.00 12.23
C TYR A 63 -5.55 14.67 10.88
N LEU A 64 -5.21 15.96 10.77
CA LEU A 64 -5.09 16.64 9.48
C LEU A 64 -4.03 15.98 8.62
N GLY A 65 -2.80 15.78 9.13
CA GLY A 65 -1.73 15.07 8.41
C GLY A 65 -2.12 13.65 8.01
N TYR A 66 -2.69 12.86 8.94
CA TYR A 66 -3.14 11.50 8.67
C TYR A 66 -4.25 11.44 7.63
N SER A 67 -5.18 12.39 7.66
CA SER A 67 -6.28 12.45 6.69
C SER A 67 -5.78 12.73 5.28
N LEU A 68 -4.71 13.51 5.15
CA LEU A 68 -4.07 13.83 3.87
C LEU A 68 -3.17 12.69 3.35
N GLY A 69 -2.92 11.66 4.18
CA GLY A 69 -2.17 10.45 3.80
C GLY A 69 -0.77 10.32 4.40
N ALA A 70 -0.35 11.21 5.31
CA ALA A 70 0.96 11.11 5.96
C ALA A 70 0.99 9.96 6.98
N GLY A 71 2.14 9.28 7.06
CA GLY A 71 2.37 8.23 8.07
C GLY A 71 2.55 8.79 9.48
N GLU A 72 2.46 7.95 10.52
CA GLU A 72 2.59 8.38 11.91
C GLU A 72 3.97 9.00 12.22
N GLU A 73 5.04 8.46 11.63
CA GLU A 73 6.41 8.96 11.79
C GLU A 73 6.65 10.30 11.04
N ASP A 74 5.80 10.58 10.06
CA ASP A 74 5.88 11.76 9.19
C ASP A 74 5.08 12.95 9.72
N VAL A 75 4.35 12.77 10.83
CA VAL A 75 3.57 13.82 11.48
C VAL A 75 4.01 13.98 12.93
N TYR A 76 4.86 14.97 13.18
CA TYR A 76 5.45 15.19 14.49
C TYR A 76 5.48 16.67 14.87
N PHE A 77 5.63 16.92 16.17
CA PHE A 77 5.80 18.25 16.72
C PHE A 77 7.23 18.40 17.22
N ASP A 78 7.98 19.30 16.60
CA ASP A 78 9.31 19.72 17.04
C ASP A 78 9.15 20.70 18.21
N GLN A 79 9.41 20.20 19.42
CA GLN A 79 9.24 20.96 20.66
C GLN A 79 10.27 22.09 20.81
N GLU A 80 11.49 21.90 20.31
CA GLU A 80 12.54 22.91 20.44
C GLU A 80 12.23 24.13 19.57
N ARG A 81 11.72 23.89 18.36
CA ARG A 81 11.36 24.96 17.41
C ARG A 81 9.91 25.43 17.53
N ASN A 82 9.07 24.73 18.30
CA ASN A 82 7.61 24.92 18.34
C ASN A 82 6.94 24.80 16.97
N VAL A 83 7.34 23.79 16.20
CA VAL A 83 6.91 23.58 14.81
C VAL A 83 6.15 22.26 14.68
N ALA A 84 4.93 22.31 14.14
CA ALA A 84 4.25 21.12 13.63
C ALA A 84 4.78 20.81 12.23
N VAL A 85 5.25 19.57 12.03
CA VAL A 85 5.80 19.10 10.75
C VAL A 85 4.92 18.00 10.19
N ILE A 86 4.56 18.13 8.91
CA ILE A 86 3.85 17.11 8.14
C ILE A 86 4.68 16.83 6.88
N LYS A 87 5.13 15.59 6.72
CA LYS A 87 5.76 15.10 5.48
C LYS A 87 4.74 14.28 4.69
N LEU A 88 4.54 14.63 3.42
CA LEU A 88 3.53 13.99 2.57
C LEU A 88 4.00 13.99 1.12
N ASN A 89 4.04 12.84 0.47
CA ASN A 89 4.36 12.70 -0.96
C ASN A 89 5.66 13.43 -1.37
N GLY A 90 6.69 13.38 -0.51
CA GLY A 90 7.97 14.08 -0.73
C GLY A 90 7.97 15.58 -0.40
N ARG A 91 6.84 16.15 0.00
CA ARG A 91 6.72 17.53 0.48
C ARG A 91 6.88 17.63 1.99
N THR A 92 7.37 18.77 2.46
CA THR A 92 7.46 19.11 3.88
C THR A 92 6.69 20.39 4.18
N ILE A 93 5.69 20.28 5.05
CA ILE A 93 4.90 21.41 5.54
C ILE A 93 5.29 21.68 7.00
N GLU A 94 5.74 22.89 7.30
CA GLU A 94 6.14 23.31 8.65
C GLU A 94 5.28 24.49 9.12
N ALA A 95 4.55 24.30 10.21
CA ALA A 95 3.67 25.31 10.80
C ALA A 95 4.18 25.68 12.20
N THR A 96 4.68 26.91 12.35
CA THR A 96 5.21 27.40 13.64
C THR A 96 4.08 27.93 14.51
N LEU A 97 4.01 27.49 15.77
CA LEU A 97 2.99 27.96 16.72
C LEU A 97 3.04 29.48 16.90
N GLY A 98 1.88 30.13 16.83
CA GLY A 98 1.75 31.58 16.98
C GLY A 98 2.26 32.40 15.80
N SER A 99 2.83 31.77 14.76
CA SER A 99 3.28 32.46 13.55
C SER A 99 2.24 32.30 12.43
N PRO A 100 1.83 33.38 11.75
CA PRO A 100 1.01 33.30 10.55
C PRO A 100 1.85 32.93 9.30
N VAL A 101 3.12 32.52 9.46
CA VAL A 101 3.97 32.08 8.35
C VAL A 101 4.06 30.55 8.37
N LEU A 102 3.57 29.94 7.29
CA LEU A 102 3.69 28.51 6.98
C LEU A 102 4.90 28.32 6.07
N LYS A 103 5.66 27.23 6.21
CA LYS A 103 6.66 26.85 5.21
C LYS A 103 6.22 25.62 4.44
N VAL A 104 6.29 25.68 3.12
CA VAL A 104 6.02 24.54 2.22
C VAL A 104 7.26 24.32 1.37
N ASP A 105 7.91 23.18 1.54
CA ASP A 105 9.19 22.84 0.88
C ASP A 105 10.29 23.91 1.08
N GLY A 106 10.25 24.59 2.23
CA GLY A 106 11.19 25.65 2.60
C GLY A 106 10.76 27.07 2.19
N GLU A 107 9.73 27.21 1.36
CA GLU A 107 9.21 28.51 0.90
C GLU A 107 8.14 29.04 1.85
N ASP A 108 8.18 30.36 2.12
CA ASP A 108 7.25 31.02 3.03
C ASP A 108 5.88 31.27 2.37
N VAL A 109 4.81 30.86 3.06
CA VAL A 109 3.40 31.07 2.71
C VAL A 109 2.72 31.86 3.81
N GLN A 110 2.22 33.04 3.47
CA GLN A 110 1.53 33.93 4.42
C GLN A 110 0.09 33.46 4.67
N MET A 111 -0.24 33.22 5.93
CA MET A 111 -1.59 32.96 6.43
C MET A 111 -2.19 34.21 7.07
N ASP A 112 -3.52 34.22 7.21
CA ASP A 112 -4.25 35.25 7.95
C ASP A 112 -4.48 34.92 9.43
N VAL A 113 -4.25 33.68 9.82
CA VAL A 113 -4.29 33.21 11.20
C VAL A 113 -3.08 32.33 11.51
N ALA A 114 -2.73 32.21 12.79
CA ALA A 114 -1.63 31.37 13.24
C ALA A 114 -2.11 29.99 13.73
N PRO A 115 -1.26 28.95 13.62
CA PRO A 115 -1.39 27.72 14.40
C PRO A 115 -1.45 28.04 15.89
N LEU A 116 -2.25 27.27 16.64
CA LEU A 116 -2.47 27.53 18.05
C LEU A 116 -2.38 26.26 18.90
N LEU A 117 -2.12 26.46 20.19
CA LEU A 117 -2.17 25.43 21.21
C LEU A 117 -3.44 25.62 22.04
N ARG A 118 -4.31 24.61 22.08
CA ARG A 118 -5.55 24.61 22.88
C ARG A 118 -5.68 23.29 23.62
N GLN A 119 -5.88 23.36 24.92
CA GLN A 119 -6.06 22.18 25.79
C GLN A 119 -4.96 21.10 25.62
N GLY A 120 -3.71 21.52 25.40
CA GLY A 120 -2.59 20.60 25.18
C GLY A 120 -2.60 19.90 23.82
N ARG A 121 -3.32 20.44 22.83
CA ARG A 121 -3.33 19.97 21.44
C ARG A 121 -2.98 21.11 20.51
N VAL A 122 -2.16 20.81 19.50
CA VAL A 122 -1.79 21.74 18.44
C VAL A 122 -2.84 21.66 17.34
N TYR A 123 -3.33 22.82 16.94
CA TYR A 123 -4.33 22.97 15.89
C TYR A 123 -3.77 23.80 14.75
N LEU A 124 -4.06 23.36 13.52
CA LEU A 124 -3.71 24.07 12.31
C LEU A 124 -4.97 24.58 11.61
N PRO A 125 -4.90 25.75 10.96
CA PRO A 125 -5.97 26.20 10.08
C PRO A 125 -6.04 25.26 8.86
N ALA A 126 -7.11 24.48 8.78
CA ALA A 126 -7.20 23.34 7.86
C ALA A 126 -6.95 23.73 6.39
N ARG A 127 -7.46 24.91 5.99
CA ARG A 127 -7.34 25.41 4.61
C ARG A 127 -5.89 25.50 4.15
N TYR A 128 -5.05 26.22 4.86
CA TYR A 128 -3.68 26.49 4.44
C TYR A 128 -2.84 25.21 4.32
N ILE A 129 -3.08 24.25 5.20
CA ILE A 129 -2.36 22.98 5.18
C ILE A 129 -2.86 22.09 4.03
N ALA A 130 -4.18 21.99 3.86
CA ALA A 130 -4.78 21.17 2.82
C ALA A 130 -4.50 21.72 1.41
N GLU A 131 -4.57 23.04 1.20
CA GLU A 131 -4.22 23.69 -0.07
C GLU A 131 -2.72 23.55 -0.36
N GLY A 132 -1.84 23.66 0.66
CA GLY A 132 -0.41 23.36 0.52
C GLY A 132 -0.14 21.90 0.11
N ALA A 133 -1.04 20.99 0.48
CA ALA A 133 -1.05 19.59 0.06
C ALA A 133 -1.81 19.32 -1.26
N GLY A 134 -2.36 20.36 -1.92
CA GLY A 134 -3.05 20.26 -3.20
C GLY A 134 -4.52 19.85 -3.12
N TYR A 135 -5.19 20.07 -1.99
CA TYR A 135 -6.64 19.86 -1.84
C TYR A 135 -7.38 21.19 -1.95
N ASP A 136 -8.54 21.16 -2.60
CA ASP A 136 -9.56 22.19 -2.50
C ASP A 136 -10.28 22.08 -1.15
N VAL A 137 -10.67 23.23 -0.59
CA VAL A 137 -11.25 23.30 0.74
C VAL A 137 -12.56 24.06 0.72
N THR A 138 -13.63 23.36 1.06
CA THR A 138 -14.97 23.94 1.18
C THR A 138 -15.54 23.74 2.59
N PHE A 139 -16.51 24.56 2.95
CA PHE A 139 -17.24 24.41 4.21
C PHE A 139 -18.68 24.03 3.90
N ASP A 140 -19.13 22.90 4.43
CA ASP A 140 -20.50 22.45 4.32
C ASP A 140 -21.29 22.92 5.54
N VAL A 141 -22.17 23.90 5.31
CA VAL A 141 -23.03 24.49 6.34
C VAL A 141 -24.13 23.53 6.83
N VAL A 142 -24.52 22.54 6.03
CA VAL A 142 -25.58 21.58 6.37
C VAL A 142 -25.05 20.55 7.36
N THR A 143 -23.87 20.00 7.08
CA THR A 143 -23.22 19.02 7.95
C THR A 143 -22.31 19.66 9.00
N ASN A 144 -22.17 20.98 8.98
CA ASN A 144 -21.29 21.76 9.84
C ASN A 144 -19.86 21.18 9.84
N SER A 145 -19.27 21.11 8.65
CA SER A 145 -17.99 20.44 8.44
C SER A 145 -17.08 21.16 7.46
N VAL A 146 -15.76 20.97 7.60
CA VAL A 146 -14.82 21.32 6.54
C VAL A 146 -14.57 20.09 5.66
N LEU A 147 -14.74 20.28 4.35
CA LEU A 147 -14.52 19.28 3.32
C LEU A 147 -13.22 19.60 2.59
N LEU A 148 -12.34 18.62 2.51
CA LEU A 148 -11.12 18.69 1.71
C LEU A 148 -11.29 17.72 0.55
N SER A 149 -11.20 18.23 -0.67
CA SER A 149 -11.35 17.44 -1.89
C SER A 149 -10.13 17.62 -2.78
N GLN A 150 -9.55 16.53 -3.26
CA GLN A 150 -8.53 16.59 -4.29
C GLN A 150 -9.02 15.78 -5.48
N GLU A 151 -9.11 16.41 -6.65
CA GLU A 151 -9.23 15.66 -7.90
C GLU A 151 -7.98 14.81 -8.06
N VAL A 152 -8.14 13.50 -7.94
CA VAL A 152 -7.08 12.57 -8.34
C VAL A 152 -7.22 12.44 -9.83
N ALA A 153 -6.20 12.89 -10.58
CA ALA A 153 -6.14 12.62 -12.00
C ALA A 153 -6.35 11.12 -12.21
N GLN A 154 -7.42 10.75 -12.93
CA GLN A 154 -7.55 9.37 -13.41
C GLN A 154 -6.23 9.05 -14.13
N ASP A 155 -5.61 7.94 -13.76
CA ASP A 155 -4.29 7.46 -14.20
C ASP A 155 -3.10 7.73 -13.25
N GLN A 156 -3.33 8.32 -12.06
CA GLN A 156 -2.34 8.36 -10.96
C GLN A 156 -2.82 7.57 -9.74
N ALA A 157 -2.39 6.31 -9.64
CA ALA A 157 -2.66 5.49 -8.46
C ALA A 157 -1.83 5.96 -7.26
N ILE A 158 -2.51 6.28 -6.16
CA ILE A 158 -1.90 6.60 -4.86
C ILE A 158 -2.24 5.46 -3.90
N VAL A 159 -1.27 5.01 -3.11
CA VAL A 159 -1.46 3.92 -2.14
C VAL A 159 -1.27 4.45 -0.72
N TYR A 160 -2.36 4.51 0.03
CA TYR A 160 -2.35 4.85 1.46
C TYR A 160 -2.12 3.61 2.32
N THR A 161 -1.67 3.80 3.56
CA THR A 161 -1.53 2.71 4.53
C THR A 161 -2.69 2.72 5.53
N LYS A 162 -3.28 1.55 5.76
CA LYS A 162 -4.11 1.26 6.95
C LYS A 162 -3.34 0.35 7.89
N GLU A 163 -3.18 0.75 9.14
CA GLU A 163 -2.47 -0.04 10.15
C GLU A 163 -3.43 -0.82 11.06
N ILE A 164 -3.06 -2.06 11.38
CA ILE A 164 -3.71 -2.88 12.41
C ILE A 164 -2.61 -3.36 13.36
N LYS A 165 -2.70 -2.96 14.63
CA LYS A 165 -1.75 -3.32 15.68
C LYS A 165 -2.47 -3.96 16.87
N GLN A 166 -1.89 -5.01 17.43
CA GLN A 166 -2.33 -5.66 18.66
C GLN A 166 -1.12 -6.26 19.36
N GLU A 167 -1.06 -6.17 20.68
CA GLU A 167 -0.01 -6.81 21.46
C GLU A 167 -0.59 -7.37 22.74
N ASN A 168 -0.41 -8.68 22.95
CA ASN A 168 -0.73 -9.36 24.19
C ASN A 168 0.23 -10.55 24.41
N ASP A 169 0.03 -11.29 25.51
CA ASP A 169 0.94 -12.38 25.87
C ASP A 169 0.89 -13.60 24.92
N THR A 170 -0.13 -13.71 24.07
CA THR A 170 -0.26 -14.80 23.10
C THR A 170 0.15 -14.41 21.68
N LEU A 171 -0.13 -13.18 21.26
CA LEU A 171 0.04 -12.73 19.87
C LEU A 171 0.42 -11.25 19.78
N ILE A 172 1.43 -10.98 18.94
CA ILE A 172 1.81 -9.65 18.45
C ILE A 172 1.35 -9.53 16.99
N VAL A 173 0.63 -8.45 16.67
CA VAL A 173 0.17 -8.12 15.31
C VAL A 173 0.65 -6.73 14.97
N ASN A 174 1.30 -6.57 13.82
CA ASN A 174 1.58 -5.28 13.23
C ASN A 174 1.50 -5.38 11.71
N MET A 175 0.37 -4.95 11.16
CA MET A 175 0.05 -5.07 9.74
C MET A 175 -0.13 -3.69 9.12
N LYS A 176 0.61 -3.41 8.05
CA LYS A 176 0.41 -2.29 7.13
C LYS A 176 -0.30 -2.79 5.88
N ILE A 177 -1.53 -2.34 5.65
CA ILE A 177 -2.42 -2.79 4.58
C ILE A 177 -2.52 -1.67 3.54
N PRO A 178 -2.29 -1.96 2.24
CA PRO A 178 -2.42 -0.95 1.21
C PRO A 178 -3.90 -0.61 0.95
N VAL A 179 -4.16 0.67 0.69
CA VAL A 179 -5.45 1.20 0.25
C VAL A 179 -5.21 2.02 -1.01
N ILE A 180 -5.61 1.47 -2.15
CA ILE A 180 -5.43 2.08 -3.47
C ILE A 180 -6.50 3.15 -3.68
N ASN A 181 -6.09 4.28 -4.22
CA ASN A 181 -6.96 5.33 -4.73
C ASN A 181 -6.49 5.80 -6.11
N GLY A 182 -7.38 6.34 -6.93
CA GLY A 182 -7.05 6.92 -8.23
C GLY A 182 -6.97 5.94 -9.41
N LEU A 183 -7.38 4.67 -9.25
CA LEU A 183 -7.54 3.79 -10.40
C LEU A 183 -8.72 4.24 -11.26
N ARG A 184 -8.55 4.18 -12.58
CA ARG A 184 -9.64 4.44 -13.53
C ARG A 184 -10.80 3.44 -13.37
N ASN A 185 -10.49 2.20 -13.06
CA ASN A 185 -11.47 1.17 -12.73
C ASN A 185 -11.75 1.16 -11.22
N THR A 186 -12.80 1.88 -10.81
CA THR A 186 -13.19 2.01 -9.40
C THR A 186 -13.71 0.70 -8.80
N GLU A 187 -14.33 -0.17 -9.60
CA GLU A 187 -14.79 -1.49 -9.14
C GLU A 187 -13.60 -2.39 -8.77
N LEU A 188 -12.57 -2.43 -9.63
CA LEU A 188 -11.33 -3.15 -9.33
C LEU A 188 -10.65 -2.57 -8.08
N GLN A 189 -10.60 -1.24 -7.95
CA GLN A 189 -10.04 -0.57 -6.79
C GLN A 189 -10.74 -0.99 -5.49
N GLU A 190 -12.06 -0.91 -5.46
CA GLU A 190 -12.87 -1.30 -4.30
C GLU A 190 -12.69 -2.77 -3.97
N THR A 191 -12.69 -3.64 -4.99
CA THR A 191 -12.48 -5.08 -4.83
C THR A 191 -11.14 -5.38 -4.19
N LEU A 192 -10.04 -4.79 -4.69
CA LEU A 192 -8.70 -4.99 -4.14
C LEU A 192 -8.59 -4.47 -2.72
N ASN A 193 -9.09 -3.26 -2.44
CA ASN A 193 -9.07 -2.68 -1.10
C ASN A 193 -9.85 -3.52 -0.08
N GLN A 194 -11.02 -4.03 -0.48
CA GLN A 194 -11.81 -4.94 0.34
C GLN A 194 -11.09 -6.26 0.58
N GLN A 195 -10.48 -6.83 -0.46
CA GLN A 195 -9.71 -8.08 -0.37
C GLN A 195 -8.51 -7.95 0.58
N PHE A 196 -7.73 -6.87 0.50
CA PHE A 196 -6.58 -6.68 1.37
C PHE A 196 -6.98 -6.57 2.84
N LEU A 197 -8.07 -5.83 3.12
CA LEU A 197 -8.58 -5.70 4.47
C LEU A 197 -9.16 -7.01 5.00
N SER A 198 -9.97 -7.71 4.20
CA SER A 198 -10.61 -8.96 4.64
C SER A 198 -9.57 -10.05 4.93
N GLN A 199 -8.58 -10.22 4.07
CA GLN A 199 -7.48 -11.17 4.28
C GLN A 199 -6.61 -10.82 5.50
N ALA A 200 -6.46 -9.53 5.83
CA ALA A 200 -5.74 -9.12 7.04
C ALA A 200 -6.54 -9.46 8.31
N LEU A 201 -7.84 -9.17 8.33
CA LEU A 201 -8.71 -9.47 9.47
C LEU A 201 -8.87 -10.98 9.68
N GLU A 202 -9.04 -11.75 8.61
CA GLU A 202 -9.10 -13.22 8.68
C GLU A 202 -7.78 -13.81 9.20
N ALA A 203 -6.64 -13.31 8.73
CA ALA A 203 -5.34 -13.74 9.24
C ALA A 203 -5.19 -13.43 10.74
N GLN A 204 -5.57 -12.23 11.19
CA GLN A 204 -5.53 -11.86 12.61
C GLN A 204 -6.36 -12.84 13.46
N GLU A 205 -7.59 -13.15 13.06
CA GLU A 205 -8.46 -14.07 13.78
C GLU A 205 -7.86 -15.49 13.84
N ASN A 206 -7.36 -15.99 12.70
CA ASN A 206 -6.77 -17.32 12.60
C ASN A 206 -5.52 -17.46 13.50
N TYR A 207 -4.63 -16.46 13.49
CA TYR A 207 -3.44 -16.47 14.33
C TYR A 207 -3.77 -16.32 15.82
N GLN A 208 -4.82 -15.55 16.16
CA GLN A 208 -5.28 -15.42 17.53
C GLN A 208 -5.82 -16.75 18.06
N ARG A 209 -6.63 -17.45 17.28
CA ARG A 209 -7.14 -18.79 17.63
C ARG A 209 -6.00 -19.77 17.83
N ARG A 210 -5.08 -19.85 16.88
CA ARG A 210 -3.92 -20.75 16.94
C ARG A 210 -3.03 -20.46 18.15
N ALA A 211 -2.74 -19.19 18.43
CA ALA A 211 -1.91 -18.81 19.59
C ALA A 211 -2.55 -19.23 20.93
N GLN A 212 -3.89 -19.20 21.04
CA GLN A 212 -4.59 -19.67 22.23
C GLN A 212 -4.52 -21.20 22.36
N GLU A 213 -4.75 -21.94 21.27
CA GLU A 213 -4.65 -23.41 21.24
C GLU A 213 -3.23 -23.89 21.58
N ASP A 214 -2.21 -23.27 20.99
CA ASP A 214 -0.80 -23.61 21.22
C ASP A 214 -0.37 -23.27 22.66
N LYS A 215 -0.90 -22.18 23.26
CA LYS A 215 -0.65 -21.86 24.68
C LYS A 215 -1.27 -22.88 25.63
N LEU A 216 -2.47 -23.36 25.34
CA LEU A 216 -3.11 -24.43 26.13
C LEU A 216 -2.31 -25.74 26.01
N THR A 217 -1.84 -26.06 24.81
CA THR A 217 -1.03 -27.26 24.55
C THR A 217 0.31 -27.19 25.28
N ALA A 218 1.00 -26.05 25.21
CA ALA A 218 2.26 -25.81 25.93
C ALA A 218 2.11 -25.99 27.45
N ALA A 219 1.01 -25.49 28.02
CA ALA A 219 0.70 -25.68 29.44
C ALA A 219 0.41 -27.15 29.79
N ALA A 220 -0.28 -27.88 28.92
CA ALA A 220 -0.60 -29.30 29.12
C ALA A 220 0.63 -30.22 28.99
N GLU A 221 1.55 -29.89 28.07
CA GLU A 221 2.75 -30.70 27.78
C GLU A 221 3.99 -30.25 28.56
N GLY A 222 3.93 -29.11 29.27
CA GLY A 222 4.97 -28.66 30.19
C GLY A 222 6.17 -27.99 29.53
N TYR A 223 6.00 -27.35 28.37
CA TYR A 223 7.03 -26.55 27.71
C TYR A 223 6.64 -25.06 27.66
N PRO A 224 7.60 -24.12 27.57
CA PRO A 224 7.28 -22.71 27.54
C PRO A 224 6.60 -22.33 26.21
N PHE A 225 5.44 -21.70 26.31
CA PHE A 225 4.79 -21.07 25.16
C PHE A 225 5.64 -19.87 24.68
N ARG A 226 5.83 -19.78 23.37
CA ARG A 226 6.50 -18.64 22.73
C ARG A 226 5.43 -17.78 22.06
N THR A 227 5.38 -16.51 22.42
CA THR A 227 4.42 -15.55 21.84
C THR A 227 4.49 -15.56 20.31
N HIS A 228 3.33 -15.73 19.67
CA HIS A 228 3.24 -15.70 18.22
C HIS A 228 3.36 -14.27 17.71
N SER A 229 3.75 -14.11 16.45
CA SER A 229 3.74 -12.81 15.78
C SER A 229 3.24 -12.90 14.35
N LEU A 230 2.48 -11.89 13.92
CA LEU A 230 2.04 -11.70 12.54
C LEU A 230 2.37 -10.27 12.11
N TYR A 231 3.24 -10.14 11.13
CA TYR A 231 3.60 -8.89 10.48
C TYR A 231 3.15 -8.91 9.04
N LYS A 232 2.54 -7.81 8.58
CA LYS A 232 2.31 -7.56 7.17
C LYS A 232 2.86 -6.20 6.79
N SER A 233 3.53 -6.11 5.65
CA SER A 233 4.02 -4.86 5.07
C SER A 233 3.83 -4.86 3.56
N TYR A 234 3.96 -3.69 2.94
CA TYR A 234 3.96 -3.59 1.49
C TYR A 234 4.96 -2.56 0.97
N GLU A 235 5.41 -2.74 -0.27
CA GLU A 235 6.05 -1.72 -1.10
C GLU A 235 5.15 -1.43 -2.30
N ALA A 236 4.86 -0.16 -2.55
CA ALA A 236 4.15 0.30 -3.74
C ALA A 236 5.18 0.88 -4.73
N ILE A 237 5.38 0.19 -5.86
CA ILE A 237 6.35 0.58 -6.88
C ILE A 237 5.56 1.05 -8.09
N THR A 238 5.66 2.34 -8.41
CA THR A 238 5.04 2.90 -9.62
C THR A 238 6.11 3.09 -10.68
N THR A 239 6.01 2.33 -11.76
CA THR A 239 6.82 2.53 -12.97
C THR A 239 5.89 2.94 -14.10
N LYS A 240 5.90 4.24 -14.43
CA LYS A 240 5.06 4.85 -15.47
C LYS A 240 3.57 4.55 -15.22
N GLY A 241 2.94 3.74 -16.08
CA GLY A 241 1.52 3.37 -15.97
C GLY A 241 1.25 2.10 -15.15
N VAL A 242 2.28 1.46 -14.58
CA VAL A 242 2.13 0.22 -13.80
C VAL A 242 2.37 0.50 -12.32
N LEU A 243 1.42 0.09 -11.49
CA LEU A 243 1.57 -0.02 -10.04
C LEU A 243 1.82 -1.49 -9.68
N SER A 244 2.98 -1.79 -9.13
CA SER A 244 3.31 -3.08 -8.52
C SER A 244 3.20 -2.97 -7.00
N LEU A 245 2.31 -3.74 -6.40
CA LEU A 245 2.20 -3.90 -4.94
C LEU A 245 2.93 -5.19 -4.52
N VAL A 246 4.05 -5.03 -3.82
CA VAL A 246 4.79 -6.15 -3.22
C VAL A 246 4.29 -6.31 -1.79
N LEU A 247 3.49 -7.34 -1.53
CA LEU A 247 2.89 -7.64 -0.23
C LEU A 247 3.74 -8.69 0.50
N LEU A 248 4.22 -8.36 1.69
CA LEU A 248 5.02 -9.25 2.53
C LEU A 248 4.22 -9.65 3.77
N THR A 249 4.14 -10.95 4.04
CA THR A 249 3.69 -11.50 5.31
C THR A 249 4.86 -12.19 5.99
N SER A 250 5.14 -11.82 7.23
CA SER A 250 6.14 -12.46 8.09
C SER A 250 5.48 -12.93 9.37
N ASP A 251 5.65 -14.20 9.72
CA ASP A 251 5.01 -14.76 10.91
C ASP A 251 5.95 -15.64 11.73
N PHE A 252 5.61 -15.83 13.00
CA PHE A 252 6.29 -16.76 13.89
C PHE A 252 5.27 -17.44 14.79
N THR A 253 5.28 -18.77 14.79
CA THR A 253 4.33 -19.59 15.57
C THR A 253 5.06 -20.61 16.44
N GLY A 254 6.14 -20.18 17.09
CA GLY A 254 6.87 -20.97 18.10
C GLY A 254 7.92 -21.95 17.58
N GLY A 255 8.06 -22.12 16.26
CA GLY A 255 9.02 -23.03 15.63
C GLY A 255 10.49 -22.63 15.76
N ALA A 256 11.35 -23.23 14.92
CA ALA A 256 12.79 -22.93 14.90
C ALA A 256 13.10 -21.53 14.35
N HIS A 257 12.29 -21.05 13.40
CA HIS A 257 12.37 -19.72 12.79
C HIS A 257 10.97 -19.26 12.38
N GLY A 258 10.86 -17.99 11.99
CA GLY A 258 9.65 -17.46 11.36
C GLY A 258 9.52 -17.90 9.90
N SER A 259 8.40 -17.56 9.28
CA SER A 259 8.14 -17.74 7.86
C SER A 259 7.97 -16.37 7.20
N ASN A 260 8.37 -16.28 5.94
CA ASN A 260 8.17 -15.10 5.11
C ASN A 260 7.53 -15.54 3.80
N PHE A 261 6.46 -14.86 3.41
CA PHE A 261 5.75 -15.09 2.17
C PHE A 261 5.48 -13.77 1.46
N ARG A 262 5.78 -13.74 0.17
CA ARG A 262 5.57 -12.58 -0.70
C ARG A 262 4.52 -12.89 -1.75
N GLU A 263 3.55 -11.98 -1.87
CA GLU A 263 2.58 -11.91 -2.95
C GLU A 263 2.82 -10.60 -3.72
N ILE A 264 2.63 -10.62 -5.04
CA ILE A 264 2.84 -9.45 -5.88
C ILE A 264 1.67 -9.25 -6.82
N ILE A 265 1.13 -8.03 -6.84
CA ILE A 265 0.01 -7.63 -7.69
C ILE A 265 0.48 -6.51 -8.60
N ASN A 266 0.30 -6.68 -9.91
CA ASN A 266 0.63 -5.66 -10.90
C ASN A 266 -0.65 -5.12 -11.51
N ILE A 267 -0.77 -3.80 -11.56
CA ILE A 267 -1.96 -3.09 -12.00
C ILE A 267 -1.55 -2.14 -13.13
N ASP A 268 -2.17 -2.33 -14.29
CA ASP A 268 -2.21 -1.31 -15.35
C ASP A 268 -3.17 -0.22 -14.89
N VAL A 269 -2.61 0.90 -14.43
CA VAL A 269 -3.37 1.99 -13.79
C VAL A 269 -4.29 2.68 -14.80
N GLN A 270 -3.83 2.81 -16.06
CA GLN A 270 -4.54 3.50 -17.13
C GLN A 270 -5.74 2.70 -17.64
N ASN A 271 -5.56 1.39 -17.85
CA ASN A 271 -6.63 0.53 -18.33
C ASN A 271 -7.42 -0.13 -17.19
N GLY A 272 -6.97 0.02 -15.93
CA GLY A 272 -7.66 -0.47 -14.75
C GLY A 272 -7.82 -1.99 -14.73
N ARG A 273 -6.74 -2.72 -15.01
CA ARG A 273 -6.71 -4.20 -15.03
C ARG A 273 -5.49 -4.76 -14.30
N LEU A 274 -5.60 -6.00 -13.83
CA LEU A 274 -4.46 -6.75 -13.33
C LEU A 274 -3.58 -7.23 -14.50
N LEU A 275 -2.28 -7.27 -14.28
CA LEU A 275 -1.29 -7.80 -15.22
C LEU A 275 -0.70 -9.10 -14.68
N THR A 276 -0.90 -10.19 -15.42
CA THR A 276 -0.13 -11.42 -15.25
C THR A 276 1.14 -11.38 -16.10
N LEU A 277 2.11 -12.28 -15.83
CA LEU A 277 3.35 -12.31 -16.59
C LEU A 277 3.09 -12.57 -18.08
N SER A 278 2.14 -13.47 -18.40
CA SER A 278 1.73 -13.75 -19.77
C SER A 278 1.09 -12.57 -20.48
N ASP A 279 0.40 -11.67 -19.77
CA ASP A 279 -0.26 -10.52 -20.40
C ASP A 279 0.73 -9.54 -21.02
N LEU A 280 1.99 -9.57 -20.57
CA LEU A 280 3.04 -8.69 -21.07
C LEU A 280 3.45 -9.02 -22.51
N PHE A 281 3.34 -10.28 -22.92
CA PHE A 281 3.95 -10.81 -24.14
C PHE A 281 2.93 -11.07 -25.25
N LYS A 282 3.34 -10.90 -26.51
CA LYS A 282 2.52 -11.28 -27.68
C LYS A 282 2.11 -12.75 -27.60
N ASP A 283 0.92 -13.09 -28.07
CA ASP A 283 0.29 -14.41 -27.84
C ASP A 283 1.11 -15.63 -28.34
N ASN A 284 2.02 -15.44 -29.31
CA ASN A 284 2.88 -16.51 -29.86
C ASN A 284 4.31 -16.51 -29.30
N VAL A 285 4.57 -15.78 -28.22
CA VAL A 285 5.88 -15.72 -27.58
C VAL A 285 5.92 -16.64 -26.37
N ASP A 286 6.84 -17.61 -26.41
CA ASP A 286 7.24 -18.36 -25.22
C ASP A 286 8.25 -17.52 -24.42
N TYR A 287 7.76 -16.69 -23.51
CA TYR A 287 8.58 -15.78 -22.72
C TYR A 287 9.57 -16.51 -21.80
N LYS A 288 9.32 -17.78 -21.48
CA LYS A 288 10.24 -18.57 -20.64
C LYS A 288 11.56 -18.84 -21.36
N GLN A 289 11.54 -18.98 -22.69
CA GLN A 289 12.76 -19.14 -23.50
C GLN A 289 13.65 -17.89 -23.49
N ILE A 290 13.09 -16.73 -23.15
CA ILE A 290 13.81 -15.46 -23.07
C ILE A 290 14.26 -15.17 -21.64
N ILE A 291 13.39 -15.40 -20.65
CA ILE A 291 13.63 -15.10 -19.23
C ILE A 291 14.53 -16.13 -18.56
N ASN A 292 14.29 -17.44 -18.76
CA ASN A 292 15.04 -18.48 -18.05
C ASN A 292 16.56 -18.41 -18.30
N PRO A 293 17.07 -18.15 -19.52
CA PRO A 293 18.51 -18.03 -19.74
C PRO A 293 19.16 -16.89 -18.93
N GLU A 294 18.47 -15.76 -18.79
CA GLU A 294 18.98 -14.62 -18.03
C GLU A 294 18.95 -14.92 -16.52
N ILE A 295 17.90 -15.60 -16.02
CA ILE A 295 17.86 -16.09 -14.63
C ILE A 295 19.02 -17.07 -14.36
N THR A 296 19.24 -18.06 -15.23
CA THR A 296 20.33 -19.03 -15.07
C THR A 296 21.70 -18.36 -15.04
N LYS A 297 21.93 -17.38 -15.93
CA LYS A 297 23.15 -16.58 -15.94
C LYS A 297 23.35 -15.82 -14.63
N GLN A 298 22.29 -15.22 -14.08
CA GLN A 298 22.35 -14.51 -12.80
C GLN A 298 22.55 -15.44 -11.60
N ILE A 299 21.95 -16.64 -11.61
CA ILE A 299 22.19 -17.67 -10.58
C ILE A 299 23.68 -18.02 -10.54
N ILE A 300 24.29 -18.31 -11.70
CA ILE A 300 25.73 -18.63 -11.78
C ILE A 300 26.56 -17.47 -11.21
N SER A 301 26.30 -16.23 -11.65
CA SER A 301 27.01 -15.06 -11.16
C SER A 301 26.86 -14.86 -9.65
N LYS A 302 25.66 -15.07 -9.09
CA LYS A 302 25.40 -14.92 -7.65
C LYS A 302 26.11 -15.98 -6.83
N GLU A 303 26.24 -17.20 -7.34
CA GLU A 303 26.99 -18.27 -6.67
C GLU A 303 28.50 -18.06 -6.77
N GLU A 304 29.02 -17.65 -7.92
CA GLU A 304 30.44 -17.34 -8.12
C GLU A 304 30.92 -16.17 -7.24
N ASN A 305 30.02 -15.22 -6.97
CA ASN A 305 30.28 -14.08 -6.09
C ASN A 305 29.94 -14.35 -4.61
N GLU A 306 29.52 -15.56 -4.25
CA GLU A 306 29.09 -15.93 -2.89
C GLU A 306 27.96 -15.04 -2.32
N GLU A 307 27.13 -14.46 -3.20
CA GLU A 307 26.00 -13.60 -2.81
C GLU A 307 24.82 -14.41 -2.27
N GLN A 308 24.49 -15.52 -2.95
CA GLN A 308 23.36 -16.39 -2.61
C GLN A 308 23.67 -17.84 -3.00
N PHE A 309 23.11 -18.78 -2.24
CA PHE A 309 23.16 -20.21 -2.56
C PHE A 309 21.85 -20.65 -3.21
N PHE A 310 21.91 -21.60 -4.15
CA PHE A 310 20.73 -22.19 -4.78
C PHE A 310 20.75 -23.72 -4.68
N PHE A 311 19.56 -24.32 -4.74
CA PHE A 311 19.44 -25.77 -4.78
C PHE A 311 20.02 -26.32 -6.08
N LYS A 312 20.43 -27.60 -6.03
CA LYS A 312 21.06 -28.31 -7.15
C LYS A 312 20.20 -29.49 -7.58
N GLY A 313 20.43 -29.99 -8.80
CA GLY A 313 19.72 -31.15 -9.32
C GLY A 313 18.22 -30.90 -9.48
N GLU A 314 17.40 -31.86 -9.05
CA GLU A 314 15.94 -31.82 -9.22
C GLU A 314 15.25 -30.67 -8.47
N GLU A 315 15.84 -30.21 -7.37
CA GLU A 315 15.34 -29.11 -6.54
C GLU A 315 15.83 -27.72 -7.00
N GLY A 316 16.78 -27.69 -7.95
CA GLY A 316 17.31 -26.46 -8.52
C GLY A 316 16.34 -25.76 -9.49
N PHE A 317 16.67 -24.53 -9.86
CA PHE A 317 15.92 -23.78 -10.87
C PHE A 317 15.91 -24.51 -12.21
N LYS A 318 14.71 -24.73 -12.76
CA LYS A 318 14.49 -25.36 -14.07
C LYS A 318 13.81 -24.42 -15.06
N THR A 319 12.74 -23.78 -14.61
CA THR A 319 11.92 -22.86 -15.39
C THR A 319 11.03 -22.05 -14.46
N ILE A 320 10.63 -20.86 -14.89
CA ILE A 320 9.59 -20.09 -14.19
C ILE A 320 8.20 -20.70 -14.36
N ALA A 321 7.31 -20.43 -13.40
CA ALA A 321 5.88 -20.73 -13.53
C ALA A 321 5.21 -19.85 -14.62
N ASP A 322 4.05 -20.28 -15.14
CA ASP A 322 3.29 -19.48 -16.12
C ASP A 322 2.82 -18.14 -15.51
N ASN A 323 2.51 -18.16 -14.23
CA ASN A 323 2.10 -17.00 -13.43
C ASN A 323 3.19 -16.61 -12.41
N GLN A 324 4.47 -16.75 -12.78
CA GLN A 324 5.57 -16.39 -11.90
C GLN A 324 5.41 -14.95 -11.41
N SER A 325 5.60 -14.75 -10.10
CA SER A 325 5.51 -13.43 -9.49
C SER A 325 6.57 -12.50 -10.06
N PHE A 326 6.18 -11.27 -10.34
CA PHE A 326 7.06 -10.24 -10.85
C PHE A 326 6.63 -8.85 -10.39
N TYR A 327 7.52 -7.89 -10.43
CA TYR A 327 7.18 -6.46 -10.39
C TYR A 327 8.00 -5.69 -11.44
N ILE A 328 7.64 -4.43 -11.71
CA ILE A 328 8.39 -3.58 -12.63
C ILE A 328 9.05 -2.44 -11.85
N LYS A 329 10.37 -2.33 -11.95
CA LYS A 329 11.15 -1.29 -11.25
C LYS A 329 12.21 -0.72 -12.16
N GLY A 330 12.05 0.56 -12.50
CA GLY A 330 12.91 1.23 -13.47
C GLY A 330 12.85 0.52 -14.83
N ASP A 331 14.01 0.18 -15.38
CA ASP A 331 14.11 -0.48 -16.70
C ASP A 331 14.12 -2.01 -16.62
N ASN A 332 13.65 -2.60 -15.52
CA ASN A 332 13.65 -4.05 -15.31
C ASN A 332 12.26 -4.61 -14.99
N LEU A 333 11.98 -5.76 -15.59
CA LEU A 333 10.99 -6.72 -15.10
C LEU A 333 11.69 -7.60 -14.06
N VAL A 334 11.34 -7.51 -12.78
CA VAL A 334 11.99 -8.29 -11.73
C VAL A 334 11.20 -9.56 -11.45
N ILE A 335 11.78 -10.72 -11.78
CA ILE A 335 11.18 -12.03 -11.49
C ILE A 335 11.51 -12.43 -10.06
N CYS A 336 10.48 -12.84 -9.31
CA CYS A 336 10.55 -13.04 -7.87
C CYS A 336 10.25 -14.49 -7.49
N PHE A 337 11.04 -15.04 -6.57
CA PHE A 337 10.83 -16.35 -5.97
C PHE A 337 10.59 -16.20 -4.47
N ASN A 338 9.70 -17.03 -3.91
CA ASN A 338 9.49 -17.10 -2.47
C ASN A 338 10.61 -17.89 -1.79
N GLN A 339 10.64 -17.81 -0.47
CA GLN A 339 11.59 -18.55 0.34
C GLN A 339 11.41 -20.06 0.09
N TYR A 340 12.52 -20.79 -0.07
CA TYR A 340 12.54 -22.22 -0.43
C TYR A 340 12.08 -22.61 -1.83
N ASP A 341 11.68 -21.67 -2.71
CA ASP A 341 11.28 -22.05 -4.08
C ASP A 341 12.44 -22.67 -4.87
N ILE A 342 13.62 -22.04 -4.82
CA ILE A 342 14.82 -22.44 -5.58
C ILE A 342 16.12 -22.35 -4.76
N ALA A 343 16.02 -21.92 -3.50
CA ALA A 343 17.17 -21.59 -2.66
C ALA A 343 16.85 -21.85 -1.17
N PRO A 344 17.86 -22.21 -0.35
CA PRO A 344 17.67 -22.40 1.09
C PRO A 344 17.27 -21.10 1.80
N TYR A 345 16.70 -21.23 3.00
CA TYR A 345 16.23 -20.12 3.85
C TYR A 345 17.22 -18.95 3.96
N VAL A 346 18.51 -19.25 4.10
CA VAL A 346 19.59 -18.26 4.29
C VAL A 346 19.75 -17.34 3.08
N SER A 347 19.35 -17.79 1.88
CA SER A 347 19.37 -17.00 0.66
C SER A 347 18.16 -16.05 0.54
N GLY A 348 17.23 -16.08 1.51
CA GLY A 348 16.04 -15.23 1.52
C GLY A 348 15.05 -15.55 0.40
N MET A 349 14.54 -14.51 -0.26
CA MET A 349 13.58 -14.59 -1.37
C MET A 349 14.25 -14.06 -2.65
N PRO A 350 14.82 -14.93 -3.50
CA PRO A 350 15.58 -14.50 -4.67
C PRO A 350 14.80 -13.63 -5.65
N GLU A 351 15.49 -12.67 -6.26
CA GLU A 351 14.98 -11.76 -7.29
C GLU A 351 15.96 -11.68 -8.46
N PHE A 352 15.40 -11.61 -9.67
CA PHE A 352 16.16 -11.58 -10.91
C PHE A 352 15.65 -10.46 -11.83
N PRO A 353 16.33 -9.30 -11.88
CA PRO A 353 15.99 -8.24 -12.81
C PRO A 353 16.28 -8.67 -14.26
N ILE A 354 15.25 -8.60 -15.11
CA ILE A 354 15.34 -8.85 -16.54
C ILE A 354 15.20 -7.50 -17.26
N PRO A 355 16.23 -7.06 -18.02
CA PRO A 355 16.18 -5.77 -18.71
C PRO A 355 14.99 -5.70 -19.68
N ILE A 356 14.18 -4.66 -19.59
CA ILE A 356 13.03 -4.45 -20.48
C ILE A 356 13.49 -4.30 -21.93
N SER A 357 14.70 -3.80 -22.17
CA SER A 357 15.33 -3.75 -23.49
C SER A 357 15.48 -5.13 -24.15
N LEU A 358 15.73 -6.19 -23.37
CA LEU A 358 15.78 -7.58 -23.84
C LEU A 358 14.39 -8.09 -24.23
N LEU A 359 13.36 -7.65 -23.50
CA LEU A 359 11.97 -8.11 -23.68
C LEU A 359 11.22 -7.34 -24.77
N LYS A 360 11.62 -6.09 -25.05
CA LYS A 360 10.95 -5.14 -25.93
C LYS A 360 10.45 -5.72 -27.27
N PRO A 361 11.20 -6.55 -28.02
CA PRO A 361 10.72 -7.13 -29.28
C PRO A 361 9.48 -8.02 -29.14
N TYR A 362 9.24 -8.54 -27.94
CA TYR A 362 8.27 -9.58 -27.63
C TYR A 362 7.04 -9.08 -26.86
N LEU A 363 7.09 -7.86 -26.31
CA LEU A 363 5.99 -7.27 -25.54
C LEU A 363 4.83 -6.83 -26.45
N LYS A 364 3.60 -6.85 -25.93
CA LYS A 364 2.43 -6.28 -26.61
C LYS A 364 2.55 -4.75 -26.70
N GLU A 365 1.91 -4.13 -27.70
CA GLU A 365 2.05 -2.70 -27.98
C GLU A 365 1.51 -1.82 -26.83
N ASP A 366 0.38 -2.21 -26.25
CA ASP A 366 -0.21 -1.57 -25.07
C ASP A 366 0.68 -1.69 -23.83
N ILE A 367 1.48 -2.76 -23.74
CA ILE A 367 2.46 -2.94 -22.66
C ILE A 367 3.68 -2.05 -22.87
N LEU A 368 4.12 -1.85 -24.12
CA LEU A 368 5.23 -0.96 -24.43
C LEU A 368 4.98 0.47 -23.93
N SER A 369 3.77 1.01 -24.06
CA SER A 369 3.43 2.34 -23.52
C SER A 369 3.44 2.41 -21.99
N LEU A 370 3.32 1.28 -21.31
CA LEU A 370 3.33 1.21 -19.84
C LEU A 370 4.74 1.07 -19.27
N VAL A 371 5.71 0.67 -20.11
CA VAL A 371 7.10 0.40 -19.68
C VAL A 371 8.15 1.25 -20.39
N GLN A 372 7.80 2.02 -21.43
CA GLN A 372 8.64 3.02 -22.12
C GLN A 372 8.33 4.44 -21.70
#